data_AF-S6GCE0-F1
#
_entry.id   AF-S6GCE0-F1
#
_cell.length_a   1.000
_cell.length_b   1.000
_cell.length_c   1.000
_cell.angle_alpha   90.00
_cell.angle_beta   90.00
_cell.angle_gamma   90.00
#
_symmetry.space_group_name_H-M   'P 1'
#
loop_
_entity.id
_entity.type
_entity.pdbx_description
1 polymer ?
#
loop_
_entity_poly.entity_id
_entity_poly.type
_entity_poly.pdbx_seq_one_letter_code
_entity_poly.pdbx_strand_id
1 'polypeptide(L)'
;MTNEPNWLSEETKKADLNLREGVKGNIEAPQLVRLKKAPTRKQKAFYIQDSYAEAFELLVFLQKKEKGKKAPDLAEEALLALFEKYKLDVNNL
;
A
#
# COMPACT_ATOMS: atom_id res chain seq x y z
N MET A 1 -41.26 -30.02 25.67
CA MET A 1 -40.70 -30.43 24.37
C MET A 1 -40.22 -29.18 23.68
N THR A 2 -38.92 -29.04 23.45
CA THR A 2 -38.36 -27.85 22.81
C THR A 2 -38.78 -27.85 21.34
N ASN A 3 -39.60 -26.86 20.96
CA ASN A 3 -40.05 -26.63 19.59
C ASN A 3 -38.94 -25.91 18.81
N GLU A 4 -37.76 -26.52 18.76
CA GLU A 4 -36.65 -25.97 17.99
C GLU A 4 -36.85 -26.34 16.51
N PRO A 5 -36.86 -25.34 15.62
CA PRO A 5 -37.08 -25.60 14.22
C PRO A 5 -35.91 -26.39 13.62
N ASN A 6 -36.22 -27.35 12.75
CA ASN A 6 -35.26 -28.29 12.17
C ASN A 6 -34.06 -27.62 11.47
N TRP A 7 -34.22 -26.39 10.94
CA TRP A 7 -33.12 -25.65 10.32
C TRP A 7 -32.00 -25.29 11.31
N LEU A 8 -32.31 -25.13 12.61
CA LEU A 8 -31.34 -24.74 13.62
C LEU A 8 -30.40 -25.91 13.97
N SER A 9 -30.94 -27.13 14.02
CA SER A 9 -30.16 -28.35 14.26
C SER A 9 -29.31 -28.73 13.04
N GLU A 10 -29.77 -28.43 11.83
CA GLU A 10 -29.01 -28.59 10.60
C GLU A 10 -27.84 -27.61 10.51
N GLU A 11 -28.09 -26.33 10.81
CA GLU A 11 -27.05 -25.30 10.77
C GLU A 11 -25.97 -25.51 11.85
N THR A 12 -26.34 -25.96 13.05
CA THR A 12 -25.38 -26.32 14.11
C THR A 12 -24.49 -27.49 13.70
N LYS A 13 -25.05 -28.55 13.11
CA LYS A 13 -24.25 -29.67 12.56
C LYS A 13 -23.31 -29.22 11.45
N LYS A 14 -23.76 -28.32 10.58
CA LYS A 14 -22.95 -27.75 9.50
C LYS A 14 -21.79 -26.90 10.03
N ALA A 15 -22.04 -26.11 11.07
CA ALA A 15 -21.00 -25.33 11.74
C ALA A 15 -19.94 -26.22 12.39
N ASP A 16 -20.35 -27.31 13.07
CA ASP A 16 -19.43 -28.27 13.68
C ASP A 16 -18.55 -28.99 12.64
N LEU A 17 -19.12 -29.35 11.49
CA LEU A 17 -18.38 -29.97 10.37
C LEU A 17 -17.34 -29.00 9.80
N ASN A 18 -17.73 -27.75 9.52
CA ASN A 18 -16.83 -26.72 9.02
C ASN A 18 -15.68 -26.43 9.98
N LEU A 19 -15.94 -26.44 11.30
CA LEU A 19 -14.91 -26.25 12.33
C LEU A 19 -13.89 -27.39 12.34
N ARG A 20 -14.35 -28.63 12.25
CA ARG A 20 -13.48 -29.83 12.22
C ARG A 20 -12.61 -29.89 10.96
N GLU A 21 -13.18 -29.50 9.83
CA GLU A 21 -12.49 -29.53 8.54
C GLU A 21 -11.63 -28.29 8.30
N GLY A 22 -11.75 -27.25 9.13
CA GLY A 22 -11.05 -25.97 8.96
C GLY A 22 -11.51 -25.19 7.73
N VAL A 23 -12.67 -25.53 7.19
CA VAL A 23 -13.22 -24.96 5.96
C VAL A 23 -14.13 -23.78 6.30
N LYS A 24 -13.99 -22.68 5.54
CA LYS A 24 -14.92 -21.55 5.64
C LYS A 24 -16.13 -21.82 4.73
N GLY A 25 -17.33 -21.55 5.23
CA GLY A 25 -18.59 -21.91 4.56
C GLY A 25 -18.82 -21.30 3.17
N ASN A 26 -18.13 -20.21 2.80
CA ASN A 26 -18.17 -19.68 1.44
C ASN A 26 -16.75 -19.39 0.94
N ILE A 27 -16.23 -20.27 0.08
CA ILE A 27 -14.91 -20.15 -0.54
C ILE A 27 -14.92 -19.11 -1.67
N GLU A 28 -16.07 -18.88 -2.31
CA GLU A 28 -16.26 -17.95 -3.43
C GLU A 28 -16.44 -16.49 -2.97
N ALA A 29 -16.65 -16.26 -1.67
CA ALA A 29 -16.74 -14.90 -1.14
C ALA A 29 -15.40 -14.16 -1.32
N PRO A 30 -15.42 -12.89 -1.80
CA PRO A 30 -14.21 -12.10 -1.95
C PRO A 30 -13.52 -11.93 -0.61
N GLN A 31 -12.27 -12.41 -0.53
CA GLN A 31 -11.46 -12.32 0.68
C GLN A 31 -10.72 -10.99 0.73
N LEU A 32 -10.49 -10.47 1.94
CA LEU A 32 -9.70 -9.26 2.13
C LEU A 32 -8.22 -9.56 1.85
N VAL A 33 -7.76 -9.21 0.65
CA VAL A 33 -6.36 -9.35 0.25
C VAL A 33 -5.58 -8.11 0.69
N ARG A 34 -4.49 -8.31 1.44
CA ARG A 34 -3.55 -7.23 1.74
C ARG A 34 -2.75 -6.89 0.48
N LEU A 35 -3.15 -5.81 -0.20
CA LEU A 35 -2.42 -5.29 -1.35
C LEU A 35 -1.11 -4.62 -0.88
N LYS A 36 0.01 -4.91 -1.55
CA LYS A 36 1.26 -4.16 -1.37
C LYS A 36 1.05 -2.76 -1.96
N LYS A 37 1.02 -1.74 -1.10
CA LYS A 37 0.89 -0.33 -1.50
C LYS A 37 2.24 0.37 -1.41
N ALA A 38 2.43 1.40 -2.23
CA ALA A 38 3.55 2.31 -2.10
C ALA A 38 3.55 3.00 -0.71
N PRO A 39 4.73 3.39 -0.19
CA PRO A 39 4.82 4.07 1.10
C PRO A 39 4.02 5.38 1.10
N THR A 40 3.51 5.74 2.27
CA THR A 40 2.74 6.99 2.46
C THR A 40 3.65 8.20 2.34
N ARG A 41 3.29 9.16 1.49
CA ARG A 41 4.04 10.41 1.30
C ARG A 41 3.40 11.58 2.07
N LYS A 42 4.24 12.51 2.54
CA LYS A 42 3.81 13.80 3.12
C LYS A 42 4.30 14.95 2.25
N GLN A 43 3.50 16.01 2.14
CA GLN A 43 3.91 17.23 1.44
C GLN A 43 4.90 18.02 2.29
N LYS A 44 6.01 18.42 1.68
CA LYS A 44 7.02 19.30 2.30
C LYS A 44 7.31 20.44 1.32
N ALA A 45 6.92 21.65 1.71
CA ALA A 45 7.29 22.85 0.97
C ALA A 45 8.69 23.31 1.38
N PHE A 46 9.51 23.68 0.39
CA PHE A 46 10.82 24.28 0.55
C PHE A 46 10.99 25.40 -0.46
N TYR A 47 11.75 26.43 -0.10
CA TYR A 47 12.09 27.53 -1.02
C TYR A 47 13.26 27.11 -1.91
N ILE A 48 13.13 27.35 -3.21
CA ILE A 48 14.20 27.14 -4.21
C ILE A 48 14.32 28.37 -5.10
N GLN A 49 15.45 28.49 -5.79
CA GLN A 49 15.61 29.51 -6.81
C GLN A 49 14.79 29.13 -8.06
N ASP A 50 14.25 30.13 -8.74
CA ASP A 50 13.38 29.95 -9.91
C ASP A 50 14.05 29.10 -11.00
N SER A 51 15.34 29.31 -11.26
CA SER A 51 16.11 28.53 -12.24
C SER A 51 16.18 27.05 -11.91
N TYR A 52 16.30 26.68 -10.63
CA TYR A 52 16.27 25.28 -10.20
C TYR A 52 14.87 24.69 -10.32
N ALA A 53 13.82 25.48 -10.05
CA ALA A 53 12.44 25.05 -10.23
C ALA A 53 12.16 24.72 -11.70
N GLU A 54 12.52 25.62 -12.61
CA GLU A 54 12.35 25.43 -14.05
C GLU A 54 13.15 24.22 -14.58
N ALA A 55 14.41 24.09 -14.17
CA ALA A 55 15.25 22.96 -14.55
C ALA A 55 14.70 21.63 -14.02
N PHE A 56 14.14 21.62 -12.81
CA PHE A 56 13.53 20.42 -12.24
C PHE A 56 12.26 20.02 -13.00
N GLU A 57 11.38 20.96 -13.34
CA GLU A 57 10.18 20.69 -14.14
C GLU A 57 10.53 20.13 -15.53
N LEU A 58 11.56 20.68 -16.18
CA LEU A 58 12.06 20.15 -17.45
C LEU A 58 12.57 18.71 -17.29
N LEU A 59 13.33 18.42 -16.23
CA LEU A 59 13.83 17.09 -15.93
C LEU A 59 12.70 16.09 -15.66
N VAL A 60 11.67 16.49 -14.91
CA VAL A 60 10.45 15.69 -14.68
C VAL A 60 9.77 15.36 -16.00
N PHE A 61 9.62 16.34 -16.89
CA PHE A 61 9.01 16.13 -18.20
C PHE A 61 9.79 15.09 -19.03
N LEU A 62 11.11 15.22 -19.10
CA LEU A 62 11.98 14.29 -19.83
C LEU A 62 11.89 12.87 -19.26
N GLN A 63 12.04 12.73 -17.93
CA GLN A 63 12.01 11.42 -17.28
C GLN A 63 10.63 10.77 -17.28
N LYS A 64 9.56 11.56 -17.27
CA LYS A 64 8.19 11.06 -17.44
C LYS A 64 8.00 10.42 -18.81
N LYS A 65 8.55 11.02 -19.86
CA LYS A 65 8.47 10.50 -21.24
C LYS A 65 9.29 9.21 -21.42
N GLU A 66 10.47 9.14 -20.81
CA GLU A 66 11.39 8.02 -21.01
C GLU A 66 11.16 6.83 -20.06
N LYS A 67 10.97 7.09 -18.76
CA LYS A 67 11.00 6.08 -17.70
C LYS A 67 9.72 6.02 -16.85
N GLY A 68 8.75 6.90 -17.11
CA GLY A 68 7.52 6.99 -16.33
C GLY A 68 7.70 7.46 -14.89
N LYS A 69 8.89 8.01 -14.54
CA LYS A 69 9.16 8.55 -13.20
C LYS A 69 8.31 9.80 -12.96
N LYS A 70 7.83 9.97 -11.73
CA LYS A 70 7.06 11.16 -11.31
C LYS A 70 7.95 12.10 -10.50
N ALA A 71 7.53 13.36 -10.40
CA ALA A 71 8.24 14.39 -9.62
C ALA A 71 8.57 13.94 -8.17
N PRO A 72 7.67 13.27 -7.42
CA PRO A 72 7.99 12.80 -6.08
C PRO A 72 9.12 11.77 -6.05
N ASP A 73 9.18 10.88 -7.05
CA ASP A 73 10.21 9.83 -7.10
C ASP A 73 11.60 10.45 -7.34
N LEU A 74 11.66 11.47 -8.20
CA LEU A 74 12.89 12.23 -8.48
C LEU A 74 13.32 13.11 -7.31
N ALA A 75 12.36 13.68 -6.58
CA ALA A 75 12.65 14.42 -5.36
C ALA A 75 13.19 13.51 -4.26
N GLU A 76 12.61 12.31 -4.08
CA GLU A 76 13.10 11.29 -3.16
C GLU A 76 14.52 10.83 -3.56
N GLU A 77 14.79 10.63 -4.85
CA GLU A 77 16.13 10.31 -5.37
C GLU A 77 17.18 11.39 -5.05
N ALA A 78 16.82 12.66 -5.22
CA ALA A 78 17.68 13.78 -4.84
C ALA A 78 17.93 13.85 -3.32
N LEU A 79 16.89 13.60 -2.51
CA LEU A 79 17.02 13.55 -1.05
C LEU A 79 17.89 12.38 -0.59
N LEU A 80 17.75 11.21 -1.19
CA LEU A 80 18.61 10.05 -0.91
C LEU A 80 20.08 10.39 -1.17
N ALA A 81 20.39 11.03 -2.30
CA ALA A 81 21.76 11.47 -2.59
C ALA A 81 22.30 12.47 -1.56
N LEU A 82 21.45 13.35 -1.01
CA LEU A 82 21.82 14.23 0.09
C LEU A 82 22.06 13.44 1.38
N PHE A 83 21.19 12.50 1.74
CA PHE A 83 21.33 11.69 2.94
C PHE A 83 22.60 10.84 2.92
N GLU A 84 22.93 10.23 1.77
CA GLU A 84 24.18 9.51 1.57
C GLU A 84 25.39 10.43 1.78
N LYS A 85 25.36 11.64 1.19
CA LYS A 85 26.43 12.63 1.34
C LYS A 85 26.65 13.04 2.80
N TYR A 86 25.59 13.16 3.59
CA TYR A 86 25.65 13.56 5.00
C TYR A 86 25.64 12.37 5.97
N LYS A 87 25.73 11.13 5.47
CA LYS A 87 25.70 9.88 6.26
C LYS A 87 24.49 9.77 7.20
N LEU A 88 23.33 10.22 6.74
CA LEU A 88 22.06 10.09 7.46
C LEU A 88 21.36 8.81 7.02
N ASP A 89 21.09 7.89 7.96
CA ASP A 89 20.33 6.67 7.68
C ASP A 89 18.85 6.87 7.97
N VAL A 90 18.03 6.74 6.93
CA VAL A 90 16.56 6.95 6.98
C VAL A 90 15.80 5.67 7.30
N ASN A 91 16.46 4.50 7.27
CA ASN A 91 15.79 3.23 7.56
C ASN A 91 15.49 3.04 9.05
N ASN A 92 16.10 3.87 9.91
CA ASN A 92 15.99 3.83 11.36
C ASN A 92 15.18 5.02 11.95
N LEU A 93 14.47 5.78 11.10
CA LEU A 93 13.61 6.91 11.48
C LEU A 93 12.13 6.56 11.40
#